data_AF-U9UN34-F1
#
_entry.id   AF-U9UN34-F1
#
_cell.length_a   1.000
_cell.length_b   1.000
_cell.length_c   1.000
_cell.angle_alpha   90.00
_cell.angle_beta   90.00
_cell.angle_gamma   90.00
#
_symmetry.space_group_name_H-M   'P 1'
#
loop_
_entity.id
_entity.type
_entity.pdbx_description
1 polymer ?
#
loop_
_entity_poly.entity_id
_entity_poly.type
_entity_poly.pdbx_seq_one_letter_code
_entity_poly.pdbx_strand_id
1 'polypeptide(L)' 'IQYTQLNANDSTYLEWIDFNQFDLVENTNKRGAFSSIYSAIWMEGPIWILDEEAEVWTRDG' A
#
# COMPACT_ATOMS: atom_id res chain seq x y z
N ILE A 1 -5.72 -5.03 10.41
CA ILE A 1 -5.53 -4.39 9.09
C ILE A 1 -5.54 -5.46 8.00
N GLN A 2 -4.55 -6.37 7.97
CA GLN A 2 -4.52 -7.48 6.99
C GLN A 2 -5.80 -8.34 6.99
N TYR A 3 -6.24 -8.86 8.15
CA TYR A 3 -7.46 -9.69 8.24
C TYR A 3 -8.77 -8.95 7.97
N THR A 4 -8.80 -7.63 8.19
CA THR A 4 -9.99 -6.80 7.97
C THR A 4 -10.21 -6.47 6.49
N GLN A 5 -9.17 -6.58 5.65
CA GLN A 5 -9.27 -6.38 4.21
C GLN A 5 -9.92 -7.58 3.49
N LEU A 6 -9.71 -8.80 4.00
CA LEU A 6 -10.29 -10.01 3.40
C LEU A 6 -11.82 -10.02 3.38
N ASN A 7 -12.45 -9.18 4.22
CA ASN A 7 -13.90 -9.08 4.38
C ASN A 7 -14.45 -7.70 3.94
N ALA A 8 -13.64 -6.85 3.31
CA ALA A 8 -14.10 -5.56 2.81
C ALA A 8 -14.96 -5.76 1.55
N ASN A 9 -16.13 -5.12 1.45
CA ASN A 9 -16.97 -5.19 0.25
C ASN A 9 -16.76 -3.99 -0.70
N ASP A 10 -16.74 -4.33 -1.99
CA ASP A 10 -17.03 -3.63 -3.25
C ASP A 10 -17.12 -2.11 -3.37
N SER A 11 -16.29 -1.30 -2.71
CA SER A 11 -16.14 0.10 -3.15
C SER A 11 -14.78 0.76 -2.90
N THR A 12 -13.85 0.12 -2.21
CA THR A 12 -12.54 0.71 -1.95
C THR A 12 -11.50 -0.37 -1.82
N TYR A 13 -10.60 -0.45 -2.81
CA TYR A 13 -9.46 -1.34 -2.78
C TYR A 13 -8.46 -0.81 -1.75
N LEU A 14 -8.47 -1.38 -0.54
CA LEU A 14 -7.39 -1.17 0.41
C LEU A 14 -6.33 -2.21 0.07
N GLU A 15 -5.17 -1.76 -0.38
CA GLU A 15 -4.02 -2.64 -0.66
C GLU A 15 -3.20 -2.83 0.62
N TRP A 16 -2.95 -4.08 0.99
CA TRP A 16 -2.02 -4.39 2.09
C TRP A 16 -0.62 -4.53 1.52
N ILE A 17 0.34 -3.84 2.14
CA ILE A 17 1.73 -3.81 1.68
C ILE A 17 2.60 -4.22 2.87
N ASP A 18 3.50 -5.18 2.64
CA ASP A 18 4.51 -5.52 3.63
C ASP A 18 5.48 -4.36 3.80
N PHE A 19 5.82 -4.01 5.05
CA PHE A 19 6.72 -2.90 5.34
C PHE A 19 8.08 -3.02 4.64
N ASN A 20 8.54 -4.25 4.39
CA ASN A 20 9.81 -4.51 3.71
C ASN A 20 9.83 -4.15 2.22
N GLN A 21 8.69 -3.75 1.63
CA GLN A 21 8.63 -3.23 0.25
C GLN A 21 9.00 -1.74 0.14
N PHE A 22 9.21 -1.06 1.28
CA PHE A 22 9.56 0.35 1.32
C PHE A 22 11.06 0.54 1.53
N ASP A 23 11.67 1.32 0.64
CA ASP A 23 13.06 1.77 0.74
C ASP A 23 13.16 3.22 1.22
N LEU A 24 14.35 3.62 1.68
CA LEU A 24 14.66 4.99 2.12
C LEU A 24 13.61 5.56 3.09
N VAL A 25 13.24 4.77 4.10
CA VAL A 25 12.29 5.20 5.12
C VAL A 25 12.92 6.28 6.01
N GLU A 26 12.35 7.47 5.98
CA GLU A 26 12.86 8.65 6.70
C GLU A 26 11.80 9.27 7.60
N ASN A 27 12.21 9.71 8.80
CA ASN A 27 11.32 10.41 9.71
C ASN A 27 11.12 11.86 9.25
N THR A 28 9.88 12.28 9.05
CA THR A 28 9.58 13.65 8.60
C THR A 28 9.59 14.70 9.72
N ASN A 29 9.83 14.27 10.97
CA ASN A 29 9.66 15.02 12.22
C ASN A 29 8.25 15.61 12.43
N LYS A 30 7.26 15.13 11.65
CA LYS A 30 5.86 15.51 11.79
C LYS A 30 5.09 14.46 12.59
N ARG A 31 4.14 14.92 13.40
CA ARG A 31 3.33 14.08 14.28
C ARG A 31 1.86 14.50 14.20
N GLY A 32 0.96 13.53 14.07
CA GLY A 32 -0.47 13.70 14.28
C GLY A 32 -0.86 13.48 15.74
N ALA A 33 -2.15 13.65 16.07
CA ALA A 33 -2.65 13.42 17.43
C ALA A 33 -2.34 12.00 17.96
N PHE A 34 -2.28 11.01 17.06
CA PHE A 34 -2.10 9.60 17.40
C PHE A 34 -1.02 8.88 16.55
N SER A 35 -0.22 9.60 15.77
CA SER A 35 0.70 8.99 14.81
C SER A 35 1.97 9.80 14.58
N SER A 36 3.04 9.13 14.17
CA SER A 36 4.24 9.75 13.61
C SER A 36 4.22 9.58 12.09
N ILE A 37 4.76 10.56 11.35
CA ILE A 37 4.73 10.56 9.88
C ILE A 37 6.13 10.29 9.34
N TYR A 38 6.22 9.33 8.43
CA TYR A 38 7.44 8.95 7.72
C TYR A 38 7.24 9.10 6.21
N SER A 39 8.33 9.32 5.47
CA SER A 39 8.39 9.20 4.01
C SER A 39 9.16 7.94 3.63
N ALA A 40 8.85 7.36 2.48
CA ALA A 40 9.56 6.21 1.93
C ALA A 40 9.37 6.15 0.41
N ILE A 41 10.22 5.38 -0.26
CA ILE A 41 10.05 5.00 -1.67
C ILE A 41 9.41 3.62 -1.73
N TRP A 42 8.37 3.47 -2.54
CA TRP A 42 7.75 2.19 -2.82
C TRP A 42 8.13 1.72 -4.22
N MET A 43 9.12 0.84 -4.30
CA MET A 43 9.74 0.43 -5.56
C MET A 43 8.77 -0.32 -6.49
N GLU A 44 7.87 -1.10 -5.92
CA GLU A 44 6.89 -1.87 -6.68
C GLU A 44 5.65 -1.04 -7.06
N GLY A 45 5.52 0.17 -6.52
CA GLY A 45 4.40 1.07 -6.77
C GLY A 45 3.03 0.52 -6.40
N PRO A 46 1.93 1.27 -6.55
CA PRO A 46 0.58 0.77 -6.33
C PRO A 46 0.14 -0.23 -7.41
N ILE A 47 -0.81 -1.10 -7.06
CA ILE A 47 -1.57 -1.85 -8.06
C ILE A 47 -2.27 -0.87 -8.99
N TRP A 48 -2.09 -1.05 -10.30
CA TRP A 48 -2.61 -0.14 -11.31
C TRP A 48 -3.78 -0.73 -12.10
N ILE A 49 -3.64 -1.95 -12.62
CA ILE A 49 -4.68 -2.63 -13.39
C ILE A 49 -4.77 -4.10 -12.97
N LEU A 50 -6.01 -4.59 -12.80
CA LEU A 50 -6.31 -6.01 -12.84
C LEU A 50 -6.53 -6.42 -14.29
N ASP A 51 -5.67 -7.26 -14.83
CA ASP A 51 -5.99 -8.00 -16.04
C ASP A 51 -6.90 -9.17 -15.64
N GLU A 52 -8.21 -8.99 -15.79
CA GLU A 52 -9.22 -10.00 -15.43
C GLU A 52 -9.12 -11.27 -16.28
N GLU A 53 -8.57 -11.18 -17.50
CA GLU A 53 -8.44 -12.31 -18.41
C GLU A 53 -7.19 -13.13 -18.11
N ALA A 54 -6.09 -12.46 -17.75
CA ALA A 54 -4.84 -13.12 -17.36
C ALA A 54 -4.79 -13.50 -15.87
N GLU A 55 -5.72 -12.99 -15.04
CA GLU A 55 -5.67 -13.03 -13.57
C GLU A 55 -4.35 -12.43 -13.01
N VAL A 56 -3.77 -11.46 -13.73
CA VAL A 56 -2.49 -10.82 -13.37
C VAL A 56 -2.74 -9.38 -12.93
N TRP A 57 -2.10 -9.01 -11.82
CA TRP A 57 -2.05 -7.62 -11.35
C TRP A 57 -0.81 -6.94 -11.93
N THR A 58 -0.99 -5.81 -12.62
CA THR A 58 0.11 -4.95 -13.02
C THR A 58 0.28 -3.82 -12.02
N ARG A 59 1.54 -3.51 -11.70
CA ARG A 59 1.91 -2.46 -10.75
C ARG A 59 2.61 -1.32 -11.48
N ASP A 60 2.45 -0.10 -10.97
CA ASP A 60 3.06 1.12 -11.53
C ASP A 60 4.24 1.57 -10.64
N GLY A 61 5.38 0.88 -10.78
CA GLY A 61 6.63 1.14 -10.05
C GLY A 61 7.70 1.83 -10.90
#